data_AF-A0A929YWA7-F1
#
_entry.id   AF-A0A929YWA7-F1
#
_cell.length_a   1.000
_cell.length_b   1.000
_cell.length_c   1.000
_cell.angle_alpha   90.00
_cell.angle_beta   90.00
_cell.angle_gamma   90.00
#
_symmetry.space_group_name_H-M   'P 1'
#
loop_
_entity.id
_entity.type
_entity.pdbx_description
1 polymer ?
#
loop_
_entity_poly.entity_id
_entity_poly.type
_entity_poly.pdbx_seq_one_letter_code
_entity_poly.pdbx_strand_id
1 'polypeptide(L)'
;PEMRQKIEKLENITGKIFDEVKKRPESASGLRKFMSYYLPTTLKLLNAYADLSEREEIGDNIREAKKEISESLTGINQAFEKLFDSLFEDVSWDISSDISVMKTMMAHDGLSEDDLIVQGKTVE
;
A
#
# COMPACT_ATOMS: atom_id res chain seq x y z
N PRO A 1 -0.07 9.19 -22.82
CA PRO A 1 1.16 8.66 -22.17
C PRO A 1 1.05 8.61 -20.63
N GLU A 2 0.66 9.72 -19.98
CA GLU A 2 0.56 9.81 -18.52
C GLU A 2 -0.50 8.87 -17.91
N MET A 3 -1.73 8.85 -18.46
CA MET A 3 -2.79 7.96 -17.95
C MET A 3 -2.40 6.48 -18.02
N ARG A 4 -1.76 6.06 -19.12
CA ARG A 4 -1.27 4.68 -19.29
C ARG A 4 -0.29 4.31 -18.17
N GLN A 5 0.67 5.17 -17.86
CA GLN A 5 1.63 4.93 -16.77
C GLN A 5 0.94 4.83 -15.40
N LYS A 6 -0.09 5.66 -15.16
CA LYS A 6 -0.88 5.59 -13.92
C LYS A 6 -1.67 4.28 -13.81
N ILE A 7 -2.20 3.76 -14.91
CA ILE A 7 -2.90 2.46 -14.96
C ILE A 7 -1.91 1.31 -14.75
N GLU A 8 -0.76 1.33 -15.42
CA GLU A 8 0.30 0.32 -15.23
C GLU A 8 0.79 0.28 -13.77
N LYS A 9 0.96 1.45 -13.16
CA LYS A 9 1.31 1.56 -11.73
C LYS A 9 0.23 0.95 -10.85
N LEU A 10 -1.05 1.24 -11.14
CA LEU A 10 -2.19 0.72 -10.39
C LEU A 10 -2.27 -0.81 -10.50
N GLU A 11 -2.10 -1.35 -11.70
CA GLU A 11 -2.10 -2.79 -11.96
C GLU A 11 -0.97 -3.48 -11.19
N ASN A 12 0.24 -2.94 -11.27
CA ASN A 12 1.41 -3.46 -10.56
C ASN A 12 1.20 -3.49 -9.05
N ILE A 13 0.77 -2.37 -8.43
CA ILE A 13 0.56 -2.33 -6.98
C ILE A 13 -0.58 -3.23 -6.53
N THR A 14 -1.67 -3.30 -7.31
CA THR A 14 -2.80 -4.19 -7.04
C THR A 14 -2.37 -5.65 -7.11
N GLY A 15 -1.56 -6.03 -8.11
CA GLY A 15 -0.97 -7.36 -8.22
C GLY A 15 -0.12 -7.73 -7.02
N LYS A 16 0.76 -6.83 -6.57
CA LYS A 16 1.58 -7.03 -5.37
C LYS A 16 0.75 -7.22 -4.10
N ILE A 17 -0.31 -6.43 -3.91
CA ILE A 17 -1.25 -6.60 -2.79
C ILE A 17 -1.85 -8.01 -2.81
N PHE A 18 -2.34 -8.47 -3.96
CA PHE A 18 -2.92 -9.82 -4.07
C PHE A 18 -1.90 -10.93 -3.84
N ASP A 19 -0.68 -10.77 -4.36
CA ASP A 19 0.38 -11.76 -4.15
C ASP A 19 0.82 -11.84 -2.69
N GLU A 20 0.82 -10.73 -1.97
CA GLU A 20 1.10 -10.71 -0.53
C GLU A 20 0.03 -11.46 0.26
N VAL A 21 -1.25 -11.23 -0.06
CA VAL A 21 -2.36 -11.93 0.59
C VAL A 21 -2.34 -13.43 0.31
N LYS A 22 -1.92 -13.84 -0.89
CA LYS A 22 -1.75 -15.28 -1.21
C LYS A 22 -0.66 -15.91 -0.34
N LYS A 23 0.43 -15.19 -0.05
CA LYS A 23 1.51 -15.66 0.82
C LYS A 23 1.10 -15.65 2.30
N ARG A 24 0.34 -14.64 2.70
CA ARG A 24 -0.07 -14.35 4.08
C ARG A 24 -1.57 -14.12 4.19
N PRO A 25 -2.40 -15.18 4.16
CA PRO A 25 -3.86 -15.06 4.18
C PRO A 25 -4.42 -14.29 5.38
N GLU A 26 -3.71 -14.25 6.51
CA GLU A 26 -4.08 -13.49 7.71
C GLU A 26 -4.17 -11.97 7.45
N SER A 27 -3.37 -11.45 6.51
CA SER A 27 -3.39 -10.05 6.09
C SER A 27 -4.66 -9.65 5.33
N ALA A 28 -5.45 -10.63 4.84
CA ALA A 28 -6.68 -10.39 4.09
C ALA A 28 -7.73 -9.61 4.90
N SER A 29 -7.71 -9.74 6.23
CA SER A 29 -8.62 -9.02 7.13
C SER A 29 -8.48 -7.50 6.98
N GLY A 30 -7.25 -7.00 6.83
CA GLY A 30 -6.93 -5.60 6.57
C GLY A 30 -7.40 -5.08 5.21
N LEU A 31 -7.65 -5.99 4.25
CA LEU A 31 -8.04 -5.64 2.88
C LEU A 31 -9.55 -5.62 2.63
N ARG A 32 -10.39 -5.84 3.63
CA ARG A 32 -11.85 -5.89 3.43
C ARG A 32 -12.39 -4.66 2.69
N LYS A 33 -12.01 -3.44 3.09
CA LYS A 33 -12.43 -2.19 2.44
C LYS A 33 -11.82 -2.01 1.05
N PHE A 34 -10.59 -2.47 0.86
CA PHE A 34 -9.93 -2.48 -0.45
C PHE A 34 -10.73 -3.29 -1.45
N MET A 35 -11.10 -4.53 -1.08
CA MET A 35 -11.87 -5.43 -1.93
C MET A 35 -13.31 -5.00 -2.15
N SER A 36 -13.99 -4.54 -1.10
CA SER A 36 -15.44 -4.27 -1.18
C SER A 36 -15.79 -2.88 -1.69
N TYR A 37 -14.85 -1.92 -1.68
CA TYR A 37 -15.16 -0.52 -1.95
C TYR A 37 -14.11 0.18 -2.81
N TYR A 38 -12.84 0.19 -2.41
CA TYR A 38 -11.83 0.98 -3.11
C TYR A 38 -11.54 0.43 -4.51
N LEU A 39 -11.23 -0.85 -4.65
CA LEU A 39 -10.92 -1.47 -5.94
C LEU A 39 -12.11 -1.39 -6.92
N PRO A 40 -13.35 -1.75 -6.55
CA PRO A 40 -14.51 -1.57 -7.45
C PRO A 40 -14.76 -0.11 -7.85
N THR A 41 -14.52 0.85 -6.96
CA THR A 41 -14.70 2.28 -7.27
C THR A 41 -13.62 2.77 -8.24
N THR A 42 -12.37 2.35 -8.06
CA THR A 42 -11.29 2.65 -9.00
C THR A 42 -11.58 2.09 -10.40
N LEU A 43 -12.10 0.86 -10.48
CA LEU A 43 -12.52 0.27 -11.77
C LEU A 43 -13.62 1.08 -12.45
N LYS A 44 -14.61 1.59 -11.69
CA LYS A 44 -15.65 2.49 -12.25
C LYS A 44 -15.07 3.76 -12.85
N LEU A 45 -14.07 4.36 -12.19
CA LEU A 45 -13.39 5.56 -12.71
C LEU A 45 -12.61 5.28 -13.99
N LEU A 46 -11.90 4.15 -14.05
CA LEU A 46 -11.17 3.74 -15.25
C LEU A 46 -12.10 3.49 -16.44
N ASN A 47 -13.24 2.82 -16.21
CA ASN A 47 -14.26 2.60 -17.23
C ASN A 47 -14.85 3.94 -17.71
N ALA A 48 -15.18 4.85 -16.79
CA ALA A 48 -15.66 6.19 -17.16
C ALA A 48 -14.63 6.95 -18.01
N TYR A 49 -13.34 6.86 -17.68
CA TYR A 49 -12.29 7.48 -18.49
C TYR A 49 -12.20 6.88 -19.89
N ALA A 50 -12.31 5.55 -20.01
CA ALA A 50 -12.31 4.86 -21.30
C ALA A 50 -13.50 5.29 -22.16
N ASP A 51 -14.72 5.27 -21.59
CA ASP A 51 -15.95 5.71 -22.25
C ASP A 51 -15.87 7.17 -22.72
N LEU A 52 -15.26 8.05 -21.94
CA LEU A 52 -15.05 9.46 -22.31
C LEU A 52 -13.95 9.63 -23.37
N SER A 53 -13.03 8.68 -23.50
CA SER A 53 -11.94 8.72 -24.48
C SER A 53 -12.36 8.23 -25.86
N GLU A 54 -13.43 7.44 -25.95
CA GLU A 54 -14.01 6.97 -27.22
C GLU A 54 -14.95 7.99 -27.88
N ARG A 55 -15.41 8.99 -27.12
CA ARG A 55 -16.26 10.07 -27.64
C ARG A 55 -15.40 11.09 -28.39
N GLU A 56 -15.92 11.63 -29.50
CA GLU A 56 -15.35 12.86 -30.06
C GLU A 56 -15.32 13.92 -28.95
N GLU A 57 -14.18 14.60 -28.75
CA GLU A 57 -14.03 15.63 -27.73
C GLU A 57 -14.87 16.87 -28.11
N ILE A 58 -16.16 16.80 -27.82
CA ILE A 58 -17.11 17.88 -28.04
C ILE A 58 -17.33 18.57 -26.68
N GLY A 59 -16.54 19.61 -26.43
CA GLY A 59 -16.72 20.54 -25.32
C GLY A 59 -15.82 20.33 -24.11
N ASP A 60 -15.65 21.41 -23.33
CA ASP A 60 -14.73 21.48 -22.19
C ASP A 60 -15.07 20.50 -21.05
N ASN A 61 -16.36 20.17 -20.88
CA ASN A 61 -16.83 19.26 -19.83
C ASN A 61 -16.23 17.84 -19.94
N ILE A 62 -16.08 17.28 -21.15
CA ILE A 62 -15.49 15.94 -21.34
C ILE A 62 -14.01 15.98 -20.98
N ARG A 63 -13.31 17.05 -21.37
CA ARG A 63 -11.89 17.25 -21.08
C ARG A 63 -11.65 17.40 -19.58
N GLU A 64 -12.49 18.17 -18.90
CA GLU A 64 -12.43 18.38 -17.46
C GLU A 64 -12.67 17.08 -16.69
N ALA A 65 -13.72 16.32 -17.02
CA ALA A 65 -14.00 15.03 -16.39
C ALA A 65 -12.84 14.02 -16.57
N LYS A 66 -12.26 13.94 -17.77
CA LYS A 66 -11.06 13.09 -18.02
C LYS A 66 -9.87 13.53 -17.17
N LYS A 67 -9.67 14.84 -16.99
CA LYS A 67 -8.61 15.41 -16.15
C LYS A 67 -8.82 15.08 -14.68
N GLU A 68 -10.03 15.26 -14.15
CA GLU A 68 -10.36 14.92 -12.76
C GLU A 68 -10.13 13.44 -12.44
N ILE A 69 -10.52 12.54 -13.36
CA ILE A 69 -10.26 11.10 -13.19
C ILE A 69 -8.76 10.81 -13.19
N SER A 70 -8.00 11.42 -14.12
CA SER A 70 -6.54 11.26 -14.19
C SER A 70 -5.84 11.77 -12.92
N GLU A 71 -6.28 12.90 -12.37
CA GLU A 71 -5.75 13.45 -11.11
C GLU A 71 -6.10 12.56 -9.91
N SER A 72 -7.35 12.07 -9.86
CA SER A 72 -7.80 11.13 -8.83
C SER A 72 -6.97 9.83 -8.84
N LEU A 73 -6.61 9.33 -10.01
CA LEU A 73 -5.81 8.11 -10.15
C LEU A 73 -4.39 8.26 -9.58
N THR A 74 -3.82 9.48 -9.55
CA THR A 74 -2.56 9.74 -8.84
C THR A 74 -2.72 9.49 -7.34
N GLY A 75 -3.78 10.05 -6.73
CA GLY A 75 -4.05 9.86 -5.30
C GLY A 75 -4.40 8.42 -4.95
N ILE A 76 -5.15 7.73 -5.81
CA ILE A 76 -5.48 6.30 -5.64
C ILE A 76 -4.21 5.45 -5.66
N ASN A 77 -3.30 5.67 -6.61
CA ASN A 77 -2.03 4.96 -6.66
C ASN A 77 -1.23 5.12 -5.34
N GLN A 78 -1.12 6.35 -4.83
CA GLN A 78 -0.43 6.61 -3.57
C GLN A 78 -1.12 5.94 -2.37
N ALA A 79 -2.46 5.91 -2.35
CA ALA A 79 -3.21 5.24 -1.30
C ALA A 79 -3.01 3.72 -1.34
N PHE A 80 -2.95 3.12 -2.53
CA PHE A 80 -2.72 1.68 -2.70
C PHE A 80 -1.27 1.30 -2.34
N GLU A 81 -0.29 2.17 -2.63
CA GLU A 81 1.10 1.98 -2.15
C GLU A 81 1.15 1.95 -0.62
N LYS A 82 0.56 2.93 0.05
CA LYS A 82 0.50 2.95 1.53
C LYS A 82 -0.22 1.75 2.11
N LEU A 83 -1.30 1.31 1.45
CA LEU A 83 -2.01 0.11 1.85
C LEU A 83 -1.10 -1.12 1.74
N PHE A 84 -0.39 -1.27 0.62
CA PHE A 84 0.57 -2.36 0.43
C PHE A 84 1.67 -2.33 1.51
N ASP A 85 2.26 -1.17 1.79
CA ASP A 85 3.29 -1.01 2.82
C ASP A 85 2.76 -1.43 4.20
N SER A 86 1.51 -1.06 4.53
CA SER A 86 0.88 -1.43 5.82
C SER A 86 0.72 -2.94 6.02
N LEU A 87 0.68 -3.74 4.95
CA LEU A 87 0.62 -5.20 5.06
C LEU A 87 1.93 -5.81 5.60
N PHE A 88 3.04 -5.08 5.52
CA PHE A 88 4.36 -5.49 6.05
C PHE A 88 4.63 -4.96 7.45
N GLU A 89 3.93 -3.94 7.92
CA GLU A 89 4.12 -3.40 9.27
C GLU A 89 3.88 -4.49 10.33
N ASP A 90 2.83 -5.31 10.17
CA ASP A 90 2.55 -6.44 11.07
C ASP A 90 3.69 -7.49 11.09
N VAL A 91 4.39 -7.70 9.97
CA VAL A 91 5.57 -8.62 9.90
C VAL A 91 6.76 -8.02 10.63
N SER A 92 6.96 -6.72 10.49
CA SER A 92 8.08 -6.04 11.12
C SER A 92 7.97 -6.06 12.65
N TRP A 93 6.74 -6.05 13.20
CA TRP A 93 6.51 -6.21 14.63
C TRP A 93 6.88 -7.62 15.12
N ASP A 94 6.47 -8.66 14.40
CA ASP A 94 6.77 -10.06 14.74
C ASP A 94 8.28 -10.31 14.76
N ILE A 95 8.98 -9.93 13.68
CA ILE A 95 10.44 -10.05 13.58
C ILE A 95 11.15 -9.24 14.68
N SER A 96 10.67 -8.03 15.01
CA SER A 96 11.29 -7.22 16.06
C SER A 96 11.11 -7.84 17.46
N SER A 97 9.97 -8.48 17.70
CA SER A 97 9.71 -9.22 18.93
C SER A 97 10.63 -10.44 19.03
N ASP A 98 10.72 -11.23 17.96
CA ASP A 98 11.60 -12.40 17.88
C ASP A 98 13.08 -12.02 18.05
N ILE A 99 13.53 -10.94 17.42
CA ILE A 99 14.89 -10.41 17.59
C ILE A 99 15.10 -9.98 19.04
N SER A 100 14.11 -9.35 19.68
CA SER A 100 14.23 -8.92 21.08
C SER A 100 14.33 -10.11 22.03
N VAL A 101 13.50 -11.14 21.82
CA VAL A 101 13.57 -12.39 22.59
C VAL A 101 14.92 -13.09 22.35
N MET A 102 15.38 -13.18 21.11
CA MET A 102 16.69 -13.74 20.77
C MET A 102 17.83 -12.97 21.45
N LYS A 103 17.81 -11.64 21.42
CA LYS A 103 18.78 -10.79 22.14
C LYS A 103 18.76 -11.06 23.64
N THR A 104 17.57 -11.18 24.25
CA THR A 104 17.44 -11.53 25.66
C THR A 104 18.01 -12.91 25.98
N MET A 105 17.75 -13.91 25.14
CA MET A 105 18.30 -15.27 25.32
C MET A 105 19.83 -15.29 25.14
N MET A 106 20.35 -14.59 24.13
CA MET A 106 21.80 -14.46 23.94
C MET A 106 22.48 -13.74 25.11
N ALA A 107 21.84 -12.72 25.68
CA ALA A 107 22.34 -12.05 26.88
C ALA A 107 22.34 -12.97 28.10
N HIS A 108 21.26 -13.72 28.30
CA HIS A 108 21.17 -14.71 29.37
C HIS A 108 22.25 -15.79 29.26
N ASP A 109 22.53 -16.25 28.04
CA ASP A 109 23.52 -17.30 27.78
C ASP A 109 24.97 -16.77 27.74
N GLY A 110 25.19 -15.47 27.99
CA GLY A 110 26.50 -14.83 27.95
C GLY A 110 27.10 -14.72 26.54
N LEU A 111 26.26 -14.85 25.51
CA LEU A 111 26.60 -14.83 24.09
C LEU A 111 26.39 -13.47 23.43
N SER A 112 25.86 -12.47 24.15
CA SER A 112 25.84 -11.08 23.71
C SER A 112 26.73 -10.22 24.60
N GLU A 113 27.68 -9.51 24.01
CA GLU A 113 28.49 -8.52 24.71
C GLU A 113 27.59 -7.32 25.10
N ASP A 114 27.70 -6.90 26.36
CA ASP A 114 27.14 -5.67 26.93
C ASP A 114 27.56 -4.45 26.08
N ASP A 115 26.77 -4.03 25.08
CA ASP A 115 26.75 -2.63 24.61
C ASP A 115 25.60 -2.24 23.67
N LEU A 116 24.35 -2.60 23.98
CA LEU A 116 23.19 -1.92 23.39
C LEU A 116 22.50 -1.07 24.45
N ILE A 117 23.14 0.06 24.71
CA ILE A 117 22.62 1.24 25.40
C ILE A 117 21.13 1.44 25.11
N VAL A 118 20.31 1.22 26.14
CA VAL A 118 18.95 1.76 26.22
C VAL A 118 19.08 3.27 26.43
N GLN A 119 19.25 4.02 25.35
CA GLN A 119 19.15 5.48 25.40
C GLN A 119 17.69 5.87 25.24
N GLY A 120 17.03 6.11 26.37
CA GLY A 120 15.66 6.60 26.37
C GLY A 120 15.05 6.71 27.76
N LYS A 121 15.66 7.51 28.64
CA LYS A 121 14.99 8.36 29.65
C LYS A 121 16.02 8.97 30.61
N THR A 122 16.32 10.25 30.41
CA THR A 122 16.60 11.17 31.51
C THR A 122 15.50 12.21 31.49
N VAL A 123 14.65 12.14 32.51
CA VAL A 123 13.78 13.24 32.92
C VAL A 123 14.32 13.66 34.27
N GLU A 124 15.03 14.79 34.31
CA GLU A 124 15.03 15.77 35.40
C GLU A 124 15.25 17.16 34.77
#